data_AF-A0A017T024-F1
#
_entry.id   AF-A0A017T024-F1
#
_cell.length_a   1.000
_cell.length_b   1.000
_cell.length_c   1.000
_cell.angle_alpha   90.00
_cell.angle_beta   90.00
_cell.angle_gamma   90.00
#
_symmetry.space_group_name_H-M   'P 1'
#
loop_
_entity.id
_entity.type
_entity.pdbx_description
1 polymer ?
#
loop_
_entity_poly.entity_id
_entity_poly.type
_entity_poly.pdbx_seq_one_letter_code
_entity_poly.pdbx_strand_id
1 'polypeptide(L)'
;MSDYDSLARLVERDRDHDCEGYGPGQVCVRVAAVAELPTRFGRFHIVAFWNNRDAKEHIAMVHGDVVGASDVPTRLHSECLTGDVMASLRCDCRDQLLEGLRKIQEAERGILLYLRQEGRGIGLVNKVRAYALQEQGLDTVEANLALGFRDDERDYAVAAHMLLSLGVNSIQLITNNPEKMKQLSMYGVNVAGRIPHVIPPHEFNRFYLQTKAQRSGHYIDPSGFAHLVEQSDPVMVEGMRAGSSRPPPEPLAQVLGEPTAEAAAEAQAKSSRPPAAGPDRAAGGGSQGSQGSQGSQGSARGSD
;
A
#
# COMPACT_ATOMS: atom_id res chain seq x y z
N MET A 1 -2.70 -27.31 -18.90
CA MET A 1 -1.97 -26.03 -18.98
C MET A 1 -1.48 -25.76 -17.58
N SER A 2 -0.19 -25.47 -17.38
CA SER A 2 0.29 -25.17 -16.03
C SER A 2 -0.25 -23.80 -15.58
N ASP A 3 -0.31 -23.58 -14.27
CA ASP A 3 -0.59 -22.27 -13.67
C ASP A 3 0.46 -21.23 -14.07
N TYR A 4 1.72 -21.64 -14.28
CA TYR A 4 2.75 -20.77 -14.85
C TYR A 4 2.38 -20.31 -16.28
N ASP A 5 1.93 -21.23 -17.14
CA ASP A 5 1.58 -20.90 -18.53
C ASP A 5 0.43 -19.90 -18.62
N SER A 6 -0.56 -19.99 -17.72
CA SER A 6 -1.68 -19.05 -17.69
C SER A 6 -1.21 -17.64 -17.30
N LEU A 7 -0.33 -17.53 -16.30
CA LEU A 7 0.24 -16.25 -15.87
C LEU A 7 1.24 -15.67 -16.88
N ALA A 8 2.08 -16.49 -17.52
CA ALA A 8 3.03 -16.04 -18.53
C ALA A 8 2.33 -15.42 -19.75
N ARG A 9 1.16 -15.95 -20.14
CA ARG A 9 0.33 -15.35 -21.18
C ARG A 9 -0.19 -13.95 -20.81
N LEU A 10 -0.36 -13.65 -19.52
CA LEU A 10 -0.74 -12.30 -19.10
C LEU A 10 0.37 -11.29 -19.39
N VAL A 11 1.64 -11.67 -19.24
CA VAL A 11 2.79 -10.82 -19.61
C VAL A 11 2.77 -10.49 -21.10
N GLU A 12 2.52 -11.50 -21.96
CA GLU A 12 2.44 -11.27 -23.40
C GLU A 12 1.21 -10.43 -23.79
N ARG A 13 0.05 -10.70 -23.17
CA ARG A 13 -1.16 -9.89 -23.33
C ARG A 13 -0.91 -8.42 -22.96
N ASP A 14 -0.11 -8.19 -21.92
CA ASP A 14 0.11 -6.87 -21.33
C ASP A 14 1.34 -6.12 -21.87
N ARG A 15 2.06 -6.72 -22.81
CA ARG A 15 3.31 -6.19 -23.37
C ARG A 15 3.18 -4.76 -23.87
N ASP A 16 2.10 -4.49 -24.60
CA ASP A 16 1.77 -3.17 -25.16
C ASP A 16 0.46 -2.62 -24.55
N HIS A 17 0.05 -3.13 -23.39
CA HIS A 17 -1.18 -2.68 -22.74
C HIS A 17 -1.03 -1.25 -22.24
N ASP A 18 -1.74 -0.36 -22.90
CA ASP A 18 -1.97 1.03 -22.52
C ASP A 18 -3.48 1.27 -22.60
N CYS A 19 -4.11 1.36 -21.43
CA CYS A 19 -5.55 1.54 -21.30
C CYS A 19 -5.86 2.98 -20.91
N GLU A 20 -7.05 3.47 -21.26
CA GLU A 20 -7.53 4.80 -20.82
C GLU A 20 -7.62 4.92 -19.28
N GLY A 21 -7.41 3.81 -18.58
CA GLY A 21 -7.38 3.73 -17.14
C GLY A 21 -8.76 3.47 -16.56
N TYR A 22 -8.78 2.85 -15.38
CA TYR A 22 -9.98 2.45 -14.68
C TYR A 22 -10.37 3.46 -13.60
N GLY A 23 -11.67 3.71 -13.49
CA GLY A 23 -12.25 4.56 -12.45
C GLY A 23 -11.91 6.05 -12.58
N PRO A 24 -12.30 6.88 -11.59
CA PRO A 24 -12.13 8.34 -11.65
C PRO A 24 -10.67 8.80 -11.79
N GLY A 25 -9.73 7.98 -11.31
CA GLY A 25 -8.30 8.28 -11.36
C GLY A 25 -7.59 7.83 -12.64
N GLN A 26 -8.31 7.25 -13.62
CA GLN A 26 -7.73 6.70 -14.85
C GLN A 26 -6.50 5.82 -14.57
N VAL A 27 -6.61 4.93 -13.59
CA VAL A 27 -5.51 4.06 -13.17
C VAL A 27 -5.39 2.90 -14.14
N CYS A 28 -4.24 2.78 -14.81
CA CYS A 28 -3.92 1.65 -15.67
C CYS A 28 -2.83 0.79 -15.02
N VAL A 29 -3.06 -0.51 -14.94
CA VAL A 29 -2.12 -1.49 -14.39
C VAL A 29 -1.92 -2.62 -15.38
N ARG A 30 -0.67 -3.05 -15.55
CA ARG A 30 -0.31 -4.15 -16.45
C ARG A 30 0.66 -5.10 -15.80
N VAL A 31 0.54 -6.38 -16.14
CA VAL A 31 1.47 -7.43 -15.71
C VAL A 31 2.80 -7.24 -16.44
N ALA A 32 3.86 -6.93 -15.70
CA ALA A 32 5.16 -6.63 -16.25
C ALA A 32 6.09 -7.85 -16.32
N ALA A 33 6.00 -8.75 -15.34
CA ALA A 33 6.83 -9.96 -15.29
C ALA A 33 6.19 -11.04 -14.40
N VAL A 34 6.57 -12.29 -14.66
CA VAL A 34 6.25 -13.43 -13.78
C VAL A 34 7.46 -14.33 -13.58
N ALA A 35 7.59 -14.90 -12.39
CA ALA A 35 8.61 -15.91 -12.09
C ALA A 35 8.11 -16.91 -11.03
N GLU A 36 8.73 -18.08 -10.97
CA GLU A 36 8.57 -18.97 -9.81
C GLU A 36 9.23 -18.36 -8.57
N LEU A 37 8.56 -18.47 -7.43
CA LEU A 37 9.02 -18.01 -6.14
C LEU A 37 8.82 -19.13 -5.10
N PRO A 38 9.79 -20.04 -4.93
CA PRO A 38 9.77 -21.00 -3.83
C PRO A 38 9.97 -20.27 -2.51
N THR A 39 9.14 -20.56 -1.52
CA THR A 39 9.21 -19.95 -0.18
C THR A 39 9.12 -21.00 0.91
N ARG A 40 9.42 -20.60 2.15
CA ARG A 40 9.17 -21.44 3.34
C ARG A 40 7.70 -21.77 3.59
N PHE A 41 6.77 -21.06 2.94
CA PHE A 41 5.33 -21.31 3.03
C PHE A 41 4.84 -22.26 1.94
N GLY A 42 5.67 -22.54 0.92
CA GLY A 42 5.31 -23.32 -0.24
C GLY A 42 5.67 -22.62 -1.54
N ARG A 43 5.17 -23.18 -2.66
CA ARG A 43 5.45 -22.68 -4.01
C ARG A 43 4.45 -21.60 -4.41
N PHE A 44 4.97 -20.46 -4.82
CA PHE A 44 4.21 -19.38 -5.42
C PHE A 44 4.77 -19.02 -6.78
N HIS A 45 3.96 -18.33 -7.56
CA HIS A 45 4.41 -17.47 -8.65
C HIS A 45 4.42 -16.02 -8.14
N ILE A 46 5.50 -15.29 -8.40
CA ILE A 46 5.54 -13.85 -8.19
C ILE A 46 5.18 -13.15 -9.50
N VAL A 47 4.21 -12.24 -9.43
CA VAL A 47 3.77 -11.41 -10.55
C VAL A 47 4.09 -9.96 -10.21
N ALA A 48 4.87 -9.28 -11.05
CA ALA A 48 5.19 -7.86 -10.88
C ALA A 48 4.28 -7.01 -11.77
N PHE A 49 3.84 -5.87 -11.26
CA PHE A 49 2.93 -4.96 -11.94
C PHE A 49 3.56 -3.59 -12.15
N TRP A 50 3.35 -3.03 -13.33
CA TRP A 50 3.57 -1.62 -13.60
C TRP A 50 2.23 -0.87 -13.48
N ASN A 51 2.29 0.39 -13.06
CA ASN A 51 1.12 1.27 -13.00
C ASN A 51 1.47 2.73 -13.35
N ASN A 52 0.48 3.48 -13.84
CA ASN A 52 0.62 4.90 -14.19
C ASN A 52 0.37 5.88 -13.03
N ARG A 53 0.11 5.38 -11.81
CA ARG A 53 -0.40 6.17 -10.68
C ARG A 53 0.70 6.63 -9.72
N ASP A 54 1.59 5.73 -9.32
CA ASP A 54 2.56 6.00 -8.24
C ASP A 54 4.01 5.63 -8.57
N ALA A 55 4.27 5.12 -9.78
CA ALA A 55 5.59 4.69 -10.24
C ALA A 55 6.27 3.63 -9.35
N LYS A 56 5.49 2.87 -8.57
CA LYS A 56 6.00 1.76 -7.74
C LYS A 56 5.69 0.41 -8.37
N GLU A 57 6.59 -0.56 -8.17
CA GLU A 57 6.30 -1.95 -8.53
C GLU A 57 5.50 -2.63 -7.41
N HIS A 58 4.22 -2.86 -7.64
CA HIS A 58 3.43 -3.74 -6.79
C HIS A 58 3.65 -5.19 -7.21
N ILE A 59 3.50 -6.13 -6.28
CA ILE A 59 3.61 -7.56 -6.61
C ILE A 59 2.40 -8.34 -6.13
N ALA A 60 2.14 -9.46 -6.79
CA ALA A 60 1.27 -10.52 -6.28
C ALA A 60 2.09 -11.79 -6.07
N MET A 61 1.81 -12.50 -4.99
CA MET A 61 2.20 -13.90 -4.80
C MET A 61 0.97 -14.76 -5.07
N VAL A 62 1.05 -15.59 -6.12
CA VAL A 62 -0.06 -16.41 -6.61
C VAL A 62 0.23 -17.88 -6.34
N HIS A 63 -0.75 -18.59 -5.79
CA HIS A 63 -0.72 -20.03 -5.60
C HIS A 63 -1.84 -20.67 -6.44
N GLY A 64 -1.51 -21.74 -7.17
CA GLY A 64 -2.46 -22.42 -8.06
C GLY A 64 -2.91 -21.60 -9.26
N ASP A 65 -3.84 -22.14 -10.04
CA ASP A 65 -4.39 -21.47 -11.23
C ASP A 65 -5.54 -20.54 -10.84
N VAL A 66 -5.33 -19.23 -10.98
CA VAL A 66 -6.30 -18.19 -10.60
C VAL A 66 -6.97 -17.52 -11.79
N VAL A 67 -6.44 -17.69 -13.00
CA VAL A 67 -6.93 -16.98 -14.19
C VAL A 67 -8.29 -17.55 -14.59
N GLY A 68 -9.32 -16.70 -14.66
CA GLY A 68 -10.70 -17.10 -14.90
C GLY A 68 -11.34 -17.87 -13.74
N ALA A 69 -10.70 -17.94 -12.57
CA ALA A 69 -11.24 -18.59 -11.40
C ALA A 69 -12.21 -17.66 -10.64
N SER A 70 -13.16 -18.26 -9.94
CA SER A 70 -14.09 -17.58 -9.04
C SER A 70 -13.76 -17.92 -7.59
N ASP A 71 -14.22 -17.05 -6.69
CA ASP A 71 -14.12 -17.19 -5.23
C ASP A 71 -12.69 -17.35 -4.73
N VAL A 72 -11.73 -16.74 -5.42
CA VAL A 72 -10.31 -16.89 -5.14
C VAL A 72 -9.95 -16.25 -3.79
N PRO A 73 -9.46 -17.02 -2.80
CA PRO A 73 -8.96 -16.47 -1.54
C PRO A 73 -7.88 -15.42 -1.81
N THR A 74 -8.15 -14.18 -1.40
CA THR A 74 -7.30 -13.04 -1.77
C THR A 74 -6.96 -12.20 -0.54
N ARG A 75 -5.68 -11.89 -0.35
CA ARG A 75 -5.20 -11.01 0.72
C ARG A 75 -4.59 -9.74 0.14
N LEU A 76 -5.09 -8.57 0.58
CA LEU A 76 -4.44 -7.28 0.32
C LEU A 76 -3.58 -6.87 1.52
N HIS A 77 -2.26 -6.91 1.34
CA HIS A 77 -1.27 -6.49 2.32
C HIS A 77 -0.66 -5.14 1.91
N SER A 78 -0.79 -4.13 2.77
CA SER A 78 -0.06 -2.87 2.58
C SER A 78 1.32 -3.02 3.22
N GLU A 79 2.37 -2.68 2.45
CA GLU A 79 3.77 -2.69 2.88
C GLU A 79 3.96 -2.05 4.26
N CYS A 80 4.73 -2.75 5.10
CA CYS A 80 5.18 -2.25 6.38
C CYS A 80 6.59 -2.76 6.64
N LEU A 81 7.61 -2.05 6.15
CA LEU A 81 9.02 -2.45 6.24
C LEU A 81 9.43 -2.82 7.67
N THR A 82 9.05 -1.98 8.64
CA THR A 82 9.37 -2.18 10.05
C THR A 82 8.76 -3.47 10.61
N GLY A 83 7.53 -3.82 10.21
CA GLY A 83 6.88 -5.05 10.64
C GLY A 83 7.41 -6.24 9.83
N ASP A 84 7.16 -6.21 8.53
CA ASP A 84 7.34 -7.31 7.59
C ASP A 84 8.79 -7.82 7.57
N VAL A 85 9.77 -6.90 7.56
CA VAL A 85 11.20 -7.23 7.43
C VAL A 85 11.91 -7.16 8.77
N MET A 86 11.76 -6.05 9.50
CA MET A 86 12.54 -5.78 10.74
C MET A 86 11.94 -6.40 12.01
N ALA A 87 10.82 -7.12 11.91
CA ALA A 87 10.18 -7.80 13.04
C ALA A 87 9.72 -6.87 14.18
N SER A 88 9.32 -5.63 13.84
CA SER A 88 8.81 -4.68 14.84
C SER A 88 7.57 -5.22 15.55
N LEU A 89 7.56 -5.12 16.89
CA LEU A 89 6.44 -5.47 17.75
C LEU A 89 5.42 -4.33 17.91
N ARG A 90 5.67 -3.14 17.31
CA ARG A 90 4.74 -1.98 17.38
C ARG A 90 3.46 -2.19 16.57
N CYS A 91 3.45 -3.15 15.65
CA CYS A 91 2.31 -3.47 14.81
C CYS A 91 2.24 -4.97 14.57
N ASP A 92 1.09 -5.45 14.11
CA ASP A 92 0.84 -6.86 13.76
C ASP A 92 1.00 -7.15 12.26
N CYS A 93 1.61 -6.24 11.49
CA CYS A 93 1.70 -6.35 10.03
C CYS A 93 2.40 -7.65 9.58
N ARG A 94 3.50 -8.03 10.26
CA ARG A 94 4.21 -9.26 9.94
C ARG A 94 3.34 -10.49 10.15
N ASP A 95 2.71 -10.61 11.32
CA ASP A 95 1.88 -11.77 11.64
C ASP A 95 0.70 -11.88 10.67
N GLN A 96 0.11 -10.75 10.29
CA GLN A 96 -0.92 -10.70 9.25
C GLN A 96 -0.40 -11.16 7.87
N LEU A 97 0.82 -10.75 7.48
CA LEU A 97 1.44 -11.20 6.22
C LEU A 97 1.67 -12.70 6.23
N LEU A 98 2.29 -13.24 7.29
CA LEU A 98 2.63 -14.66 7.38
C LEU A 98 1.38 -15.53 7.43
N GLU A 99 0.35 -15.13 8.19
CA GLU A 99 -0.93 -15.85 8.24
C GLU A 99 -1.67 -15.78 6.90
N GLY A 100 -1.60 -14.65 6.19
CA GLY A 100 -2.14 -14.53 4.85
C GLY A 100 -1.51 -15.52 3.87
N LEU A 101 -0.17 -15.60 3.87
CA LEU A 101 0.59 -16.56 3.05
C LEU A 101 0.24 -18.01 3.40
N ARG A 102 0.12 -18.34 4.69
CA ARG A 102 -0.26 -19.68 5.16
C ARG A 102 -1.65 -20.06 4.66
N LYS A 103 -2.66 -19.21 4.88
CA LYS A 103 -4.04 -19.45 4.42
C LYS A 103 -4.13 -19.66 2.91
N ILE A 104 -3.34 -18.92 2.14
CA ILE A 104 -3.32 -19.06 0.67
C ILE A 104 -2.73 -20.42 0.26
N GLN A 105 -1.67 -20.89 0.92
CA GLN A 105 -1.07 -22.20 0.62
C GLN A 105 -1.91 -23.39 1.08
N GLU A 106 -2.78 -23.19 2.07
CA GLU A 106 -3.73 -24.22 2.52
C GLU A 106 -4.93 -24.36 1.60
N ALA A 107 -5.20 -23.35 0.77
CA ALA A 107 -6.22 -23.42 -0.26
C ALA A 107 -5.67 -24.04 -1.55
N GLU A 108 -6.55 -24.55 -2.41
CA GLU A 108 -6.17 -25.05 -3.74
C GLU A 108 -5.54 -23.96 -4.62
N ARG A 109 -5.96 -22.70 -4.41
CA ARG A 109 -5.49 -21.51 -5.11
C ARG A 109 -5.65 -20.27 -4.24
N GLY A 110 -4.90 -19.20 -4.53
CA GLY A 110 -5.09 -17.92 -3.87
C GLY A 110 -4.06 -16.86 -4.25
N ILE A 111 -4.32 -15.63 -3.82
CA ILE A 111 -3.53 -14.44 -4.21
C ILE A 111 -3.20 -13.62 -2.97
N LEU A 112 -1.94 -13.25 -2.79
CA LEU A 112 -1.54 -12.16 -1.89
C LEU A 112 -1.04 -10.99 -2.72
N LEU A 113 -1.72 -9.85 -2.65
CA LEU A 113 -1.21 -8.59 -3.19
C LEU A 113 -0.36 -7.90 -2.13
N TYR A 114 0.89 -7.60 -2.46
CA TYR A 114 1.79 -6.79 -1.66
C TYR A 114 1.86 -5.38 -2.27
N LEU A 115 1.15 -4.46 -1.63
CA LEU A 115 0.98 -3.10 -2.10
C LEU A 115 2.04 -2.20 -1.46
N ARG A 116 2.90 -1.56 -2.26
CA ARG A 116 3.94 -0.61 -1.81
C ARG A 116 3.40 0.73 -1.31
N GLN A 117 2.55 0.67 -0.31
CA GLN A 117 1.80 1.78 0.29
C GLN A 117 2.17 1.94 1.77
N GLU A 118 3.47 2.06 2.04
CA GLU A 118 4.02 2.22 3.39
C GLU A 118 3.36 3.36 4.18
N GLY A 119 3.19 3.15 5.49
CA GLY A 119 2.68 4.15 6.41
C GLY A 119 1.24 4.58 6.14
N ARG A 120 0.41 3.75 5.51
CA ARG A 120 -0.93 4.15 5.01
C ARG A 120 -0.86 5.23 3.92
N GLY A 121 0.17 5.17 3.07
CA GLY A 121 0.33 6.05 1.91
C GLY A 121 1.25 7.25 2.16
N ILE A 122 1.56 7.59 3.42
CA ILE A 122 2.43 8.74 3.75
C ILE A 122 3.93 8.45 3.57
N GLY A 123 4.28 7.17 3.36
CA GLY A 123 5.66 6.72 3.18
C GLY A 123 6.44 6.51 4.48
N LEU A 124 7.60 5.83 4.37
CA LEU A 124 8.39 5.40 5.51
C LEU A 124 8.91 6.55 6.37
N VAL A 125 9.41 7.62 5.74
CA VAL A 125 9.98 8.78 6.45
C VAL A 125 8.93 9.41 7.38
N ASN A 126 7.73 9.63 6.88
CA ASN A 126 6.65 10.25 7.66
C ASN A 126 6.08 9.29 8.71
N LYS A 127 6.07 7.98 8.46
CA LYS A 127 5.76 6.98 9.49
C LYS A 127 6.73 7.05 10.67
N VAL A 128 8.04 7.17 10.41
CA VAL A 128 9.04 7.30 11.48
C VAL A 128 8.89 8.62 12.23
N ARG A 129 8.57 9.72 11.53
CA ARG A 129 8.22 11.00 12.19
C ARG A 129 6.99 10.85 13.09
N ALA A 130 5.95 10.15 12.63
CA ALA A 130 4.75 9.91 13.42
C ALA A 130 5.07 9.10 14.70
N TYR A 131 5.98 8.11 14.61
CA TYR A 131 6.46 7.39 15.78
C TYR A 131 7.19 8.29 16.78
N ALA A 132 8.04 9.20 16.32
CA ALA A 132 8.72 10.14 17.21
C ALA A 132 7.74 11.07 17.93
N LEU A 133 6.66 11.48 17.27
CA LEU A 133 5.58 12.26 17.89
C LEU A 133 4.77 11.43 18.89
N GLN A 134 4.51 10.16 18.60
CA GLN A 134 3.83 9.26 19.54
C GLN A 134 4.64 9.01 20.81
N GLU A 135 5.97 8.92 20.69
CA GLU A 135 6.88 8.84 21.84
C GLU A 135 6.83 10.10 22.73
N GLN A 136 6.38 11.23 22.18
CA GLN A 136 6.14 12.48 22.90
C GLN A 136 4.71 12.56 23.48
N GLY A 137 3.92 11.50 23.33
CA GLY A 137 2.60 11.35 23.96
C GLY A 137 1.40 11.59 23.05
N LEU A 138 1.60 11.89 21.76
CA LEU A 138 0.50 12.04 20.80
C LEU A 138 -0.11 10.67 20.45
N ASP A 139 -1.42 10.62 20.26
CA ASP A 139 -2.05 9.44 19.67
C ASP A 139 -1.74 9.33 18.15
N THR A 140 -2.09 8.21 17.52
CA THR A 140 -1.79 7.99 16.10
C THR A 140 -2.47 9.00 15.17
N VAL A 141 -3.70 9.42 15.50
CA VAL A 141 -4.46 10.38 14.68
C VAL A 141 -3.86 11.77 14.84
N GLU A 142 -3.56 12.17 16.08
CA GLU A 142 -2.91 13.44 16.41
C GLU A 142 -1.55 13.56 15.73
N ALA A 143 -0.74 12.50 15.76
CA ALA A 143 0.57 12.48 15.10
C ALA A 143 0.45 12.64 13.57
N ASN A 144 -0.53 12.00 12.94
CA ASN A 144 -0.76 12.14 11.49
C ASN A 144 -1.26 13.54 11.13
N LEU A 145 -2.19 14.10 11.92
CA LEU A 145 -2.70 15.45 11.73
C LEU A 145 -1.60 16.50 11.93
N ALA A 146 -0.73 16.33 12.93
CA ALA A 146 0.42 17.19 13.17
C ALA A 146 1.41 17.19 11.98
N LEU A 147 1.46 16.10 11.23
CA LEU A 147 2.27 15.97 10.01
C LEU A 147 1.53 16.40 8.73
N GLY A 148 0.26 16.81 8.84
CA GLY A 148 -0.56 17.29 7.72
C GLY A 148 -1.24 16.20 6.88
N PHE A 149 -1.38 14.98 7.39
CA PHE A 149 -1.99 13.85 6.68
C PHE A 149 -3.37 13.46 7.25
N ARG A 150 -4.23 12.84 6.43
CA ARG A 150 -5.41 12.13 6.92
C ARG A 150 -5.01 10.86 7.68
N ASP A 151 -5.96 10.26 8.39
CA ASP A 151 -5.72 9.00 9.12
C ASP A 151 -5.41 7.81 8.17
N ASP A 152 -5.91 7.85 6.94
CA ASP A 152 -5.63 6.86 5.89
C ASP A 152 -5.66 7.52 4.50
N GLU A 153 -4.53 7.54 3.80
CA GLU A 153 -4.40 8.09 2.45
C GLU A 153 -4.36 6.99 1.38
N ARG A 154 -4.65 5.74 1.75
CA ARG A 154 -4.60 4.62 0.80
C ARG A 154 -5.77 4.66 -0.16
N ASP A 155 -5.45 4.42 -1.41
CA ASP A 155 -6.39 4.15 -2.49
C ASP A 155 -6.16 2.72 -3.00
N TYR A 156 -7.25 1.95 -3.10
CA TYR A 156 -7.22 0.57 -3.58
C TYR A 156 -7.51 0.45 -5.09
N ALA A 157 -7.58 1.55 -5.84
CA ALA A 157 -7.74 1.52 -7.31
C ALA A 157 -6.69 0.65 -8.01
N VAL A 158 -5.41 0.81 -7.64
CA VAL A 158 -4.31 0.00 -8.18
C VAL A 158 -4.51 -1.48 -7.84
N ALA A 159 -4.88 -1.80 -6.60
CA ALA A 159 -5.12 -3.17 -6.17
C ALA A 159 -6.31 -3.82 -6.90
N ALA A 160 -7.39 -3.06 -7.11
CA ALA A 160 -8.53 -3.50 -7.90
C ALA A 160 -8.11 -3.84 -9.33
N HIS A 161 -7.37 -2.94 -9.99
CA HIS A 161 -6.91 -3.19 -11.35
C HIS A 161 -5.89 -4.33 -11.43
N MET A 162 -5.03 -4.54 -10.44
CA MET A 162 -4.16 -5.72 -10.38
C MET A 162 -4.98 -7.02 -10.43
N LEU A 163 -6.10 -7.10 -9.70
CA LEU A 163 -6.99 -8.28 -9.73
C LEU A 163 -7.66 -8.46 -11.09
N LEU A 164 -8.13 -7.36 -11.70
CA LEU A 164 -8.70 -7.39 -13.05
C LEU A 164 -7.66 -7.83 -14.08
N SER A 165 -6.41 -7.32 -13.99
CA SER A 165 -5.31 -7.72 -14.85
C SER A 165 -4.93 -9.19 -14.67
N LEU A 166 -5.03 -9.75 -13.46
CA LEU A 166 -4.87 -11.19 -13.21
C LEU A 166 -6.01 -12.04 -13.82
N GLY A 167 -7.12 -11.42 -14.20
CA GLY A 167 -8.23 -12.08 -14.86
C GLY A 167 -9.06 -12.97 -13.92
N VAL A 168 -9.11 -12.68 -12.62
CA VAL A 168 -9.99 -13.39 -11.69
C VAL A 168 -11.45 -12.94 -11.88
N ASN A 169 -12.40 -13.87 -11.80
CA ASN A 169 -13.83 -13.57 -11.95
C ASN A 169 -14.44 -13.04 -10.64
N SER A 170 -14.01 -13.59 -9.50
CA SER A 170 -14.41 -13.11 -8.16
C SER A 170 -13.39 -13.50 -7.10
N ILE A 171 -13.42 -12.79 -5.97
CA ILE A 171 -12.53 -13.02 -4.83
C ILE A 171 -13.29 -13.27 -3.52
N GLN A 172 -12.68 -14.05 -2.64
CA GLN A 172 -13.01 -14.15 -1.22
C GLN A 172 -11.96 -13.37 -0.42
N LEU A 173 -12.29 -12.18 0.07
CA LEU A 173 -11.29 -11.26 0.62
C LEU A 173 -10.92 -11.61 2.07
N ILE A 174 -9.64 -11.87 2.31
CA ILE A 174 -9.05 -12.15 3.62
C ILE A 174 -8.80 -10.83 4.36
N THR A 175 -9.83 -10.33 5.06
CA THR A 175 -9.79 -9.02 5.75
C THR A 175 -10.72 -8.93 6.96
N ASN A 176 -10.34 -8.05 7.90
CA ASN A 176 -11.22 -7.56 8.97
C ASN A 176 -11.65 -6.10 8.74
N ASN A 177 -11.15 -5.44 7.69
CA ASN A 177 -11.53 -4.09 7.33
C ASN A 177 -12.68 -4.13 6.30
N PRO A 178 -13.92 -3.74 6.67
CA PRO A 178 -15.04 -3.69 5.74
C PRO A 178 -14.88 -2.66 4.63
N GLU A 179 -14.17 -1.57 4.89
CA GLU A 179 -13.96 -0.49 3.91
C GLU A 179 -13.15 -0.98 2.70
N LYS A 180 -12.19 -1.91 2.92
CA LYS A 180 -11.45 -2.56 1.81
C LYS A 180 -12.38 -3.26 0.83
N MET A 181 -13.40 -3.97 1.33
CA MET A 181 -14.36 -4.68 0.48
C MET A 181 -15.15 -3.67 -0.36
N LYS A 182 -15.68 -2.63 0.30
CA LYS A 182 -16.48 -1.59 -0.35
C LYS A 182 -15.69 -0.88 -1.45
N GLN A 183 -14.45 -0.48 -1.20
CA GLN A 183 -13.63 0.20 -2.19
C GLN A 183 -13.29 -0.70 -3.39
N LEU A 184 -12.93 -1.96 -3.16
CA LEU A 184 -12.70 -2.90 -4.26
C LEU A 184 -13.96 -3.10 -5.12
N SER A 185 -15.14 -3.24 -4.50
CA SER A 185 -16.41 -3.36 -5.23
C SER A 185 -16.77 -2.10 -6.00
N MET A 186 -16.50 -0.91 -5.45
CA MET A 186 -16.65 0.36 -6.18
C MET A 186 -15.74 0.43 -7.40
N TYR A 187 -14.58 -0.21 -7.34
CA TYR A 187 -13.67 -0.36 -8.46
C TYR A 187 -13.92 -1.62 -9.33
N GLY A 188 -15.13 -2.17 -9.29
CA GLY A 188 -15.57 -3.23 -10.19
C GLY A 188 -15.05 -4.63 -9.88
N VAL A 189 -14.33 -4.82 -8.77
CA VAL A 189 -13.96 -6.17 -8.32
C VAL A 189 -15.17 -6.87 -7.75
N ASN A 190 -15.47 -8.06 -8.25
CA ASN A 190 -16.50 -8.92 -7.68
C ASN A 190 -15.99 -9.56 -6.37
N VAL A 191 -16.35 -8.95 -5.23
CA VAL A 191 -16.05 -9.46 -3.89
C VAL A 191 -17.20 -10.39 -3.47
N ALA A 192 -17.05 -11.69 -3.71
CA ALA A 192 -18.07 -12.69 -3.44
C ALA A 192 -18.27 -12.97 -1.95
N GLY A 193 -17.26 -12.67 -1.13
CA GLY A 193 -17.37 -12.79 0.31
C GLY A 193 -16.11 -12.41 1.07
N ARG A 194 -16.14 -12.71 2.37
CA ARG A 194 -15.10 -12.35 3.34
C ARG A 194 -14.58 -13.60 4.06
N ILE A 195 -13.27 -13.73 4.10
CA ILE A 195 -12.59 -14.68 4.99
C ILE A 195 -12.02 -13.88 6.18
N PRO A 196 -12.41 -14.19 7.43
CA PRO A 196 -11.84 -13.52 8.59
C PRO A 196 -10.32 -13.71 8.69
N HIS A 197 -9.63 -12.64 9.07
CA HIS A 197 -8.18 -12.62 9.21
C HIS A 197 -7.78 -12.38 10.68
N VAL A 198 -7.96 -13.42 11.48
CA VAL A 198 -7.80 -13.35 12.94
C VAL A 198 -6.33 -13.62 13.29
N ILE A 199 -5.70 -12.67 13.98
CA ILE A 199 -4.35 -12.79 14.56
C ILE A 199 -4.46 -12.57 16.06
N PRO A 200 -3.93 -13.47 16.92
CA PRO A 200 -3.88 -13.24 18.35
C PRO A 200 -3.08 -11.98 18.70
N PRO A 201 -3.59 -11.07 19.54
CA PRO A 201 -2.84 -9.89 19.98
C PRO A 201 -1.67 -10.28 20.90
N HIS A 202 -0.59 -9.49 20.84
CA HIS A 202 0.55 -9.55 21.75
C HIS A 202 0.49 -8.38 22.76
N GLU A 203 1.29 -8.45 23.84
CA GLU A 203 1.29 -7.41 24.88
C GLU A 203 1.60 -5.99 24.35
N PHE A 204 2.50 -5.87 23.36
CA PHE A 204 2.95 -4.60 22.79
C PHE A 204 1.99 -3.99 21.76
N ASN A 205 1.11 -4.79 21.14
CA ASN A 205 0.21 -4.31 20.08
C ASN A 205 -1.27 -4.27 20.51
N ARG A 206 -1.58 -4.68 21.75
CA ARG A 206 -2.94 -4.68 22.30
C ARG A 206 -3.59 -3.29 22.23
N PHE A 207 -2.88 -2.25 22.68
CA PHE A 207 -3.39 -0.87 22.64
C PHE A 207 -3.69 -0.41 21.21
N TYR A 208 -2.74 -0.66 20.29
CA TYR A 208 -2.90 -0.35 18.87
C TYR A 208 -4.13 -1.05 18.24
N LEU A 209 -4.33 -2.34 18.53
CA LEU A 209 -5.47 -3.11 18.02
C LEU A 209 -6.80 -2.64 18.60
N GLN A 210 -6.83 -2.28 19.89
CA GLN A 210 -8.01 -1.70 20.54
C GLN A 210 -8.39 -0.35 19.91
N THR A 211 -7.42 0.55 19.72
CA THR A 211 -7.67 1.83 19.05
C THR A 211 -8.24 1.62 17.64
N LYS A 212 -7.69 0.66 16.89
CA LYS A 212 -8.13 0.34 15.53
C LYS A 212 -9.56 -0.24 15.48
N ALA A 213 -9.92 -1.09 16.43
CA ALA A 213 -11.27 -1.63 16.54
C ALA A 213 -12.29 -0.52 16.88
N GLN A 214 -11.98 0.33 17.87
CA GLN A 214 -12.89 1.36 18.37
C GLN A 214 -13.07 2.53 17.40
N ARG A 215 -12.01 2.99 16.73
CA ARG A 215 -12.04 4.23 15.93
C ARG A 215 -12.20 4.01 14.43
N SER A 216 -11.84 2.83 13.92
CA SER A 216 -11.82 2.54 12.48
C SER A 216 -12.79 1.45 12.03
N GLY A 217 -13.75 1.05 12.88
CA GLY A 217 -14.85 0.12 12.53
C GLY A 217 -14.41 -1.27 12.05
N HIS A 218 -13.21 -1.71 12.41
CA HIS A 218 -12.70 -3.01 11.99
C HIS A 218 -13.41 -4.14 12.75
N TYR A 219 -13.72 -5.24 12.07
CA TYR A 219 -14.24 -6.49 12.67
C TYR A 219 -13.12 -7.25 13.38
N ILE A 220 -12.55 -6.63 14.41
CA ILE A 220 -11.59 -7.24 15.31
C ILE A 220 -12.38 -7.54 16.57
N ASP A 221 -12.55 -8.81 16.88
CA ASP A 221 -13.00 -9.23 18.20
C ASP A 221 -11.78 -9.18 19.13
N PRO A 222 -11.69 -8.21 20.08
CA PRO A 222 -10.61 -8.18 21.06
C PRO A 222 -10.69 -9.36 22.04
N SER A 223 -11.81 -10.08 22.04
CA SER A 223 -12.10 -11.27 22.85
C SER A 223 -11.98 -12.57 22.08
N GLY A 224 -10.86 -12.79 21.38
CA GLY A 224 -10.37 -14.15 21.06
C GLY A 224 -10.09 -15.03 22.29
N PHE A 225 -10.71 -14.74 23.44
CA PHE A 225 -10.82 -15.60 24.59
C PHE A 225 -11.81 -16.71 24.23
N ALA A 226 -11.39 -17.96 24.40
CA ALA A 226 -12.35 -19.04 24.56
C ALA A 226 -13.20 -18.69 25.80
N HIS A 227 -14.43 -18.23 25.60
CA HIS A 227 -15.39 -18.07 26.67
C HIS A 227 -15.79 -19.46 27.15
N LEU A 228 -15.15 -19.93 28.22
CA LEU A 228 -15.76 -20.93 29.09
C LEU A 228 -16.95 -20.25 29.77
N VAL A 229 -18.09 -20.92 29.73
CA VAL A 229 -19.38 -20.47 30.27
C VAL A 229 -19.28 -20.46 31.79
N GLU A 230 -18.80 -19.35 32.37
CA GLU A 230 -18.97 -19.05 33.81
C GLU A 230 -18.44 -17.63 34.09
N GLN A 231 -19.30 -16.63 33.92
CA GLN A 231 -19.41 -15.45 34.79
C GLN A 231 -20.53 -14.57 34.24
N SER A 232 -21.75 -15.03 34.49
CA SER A 232 -22.95 -14.21 34.45
C SER A 232 -22.94 -13.37 35.71
N ASP A 233 -22.47 -12.12 35.64
CA ASP A 233 -22.99 -11.04 36.49
C ASP A 233 -22.61 -9.68 35.89
N PRO A 234 -23.57 -8.75 35.74
CA PRO A 234 -23.29 -7.42 35.23
C PRO A 234 -22.62 -6.57 36.31
N VAL A 235 -21.43 -6.03 36.03
CA VAL A 235 -20.84 -4.97 36.86
C VAL A 235 -21.57 -3.67 36.54
N MET A 236 -22.49 -3.30 37.43
CA MET A 236 -23.13 -1.98 37.47
C MET A 236 -22.09 -0.93 37.86
N VAL A 237 -22.04 0.18 37.13
CA VAL A 237 -21.22 1.36 37.53
C VAL A 237 -22.14 2.55 37.70
N GLU A 238 -22.21 3.08 38.92
CA GLU A 238 -22.57 4.48 39.12
C GLU A 238 -21.84 5.07 40.33
N GLY A 239 -21.03 6.11 40.06
CA GLY A 239 -20.49 7.08 41.03
C GLY A 239 -19.67 6.58 42.23
N MET A 240 -18.33 6.47 42.09
CA MET A 240 -17.34 7.16 42.95
C MET A 240 -15.89 6.69 42.69
N ARG A 241 -14.98 7.66 42.81
CA ARG A 241 -13.51 7.57 42.71
C ARG A 241 -12.88 7.10 44.03
N ALA A 242 -11.71 6.48 43.94
CA ALA A 242 -10.51 6.66 44.80
C ALA A 242 -9.40 5.76 44.19
N GLY A 243 -8.14 6.10 43.96
CA GLY A 243 -7.30 7.25 44.25
C GLY A 243 -5.85 6.72 44.21
N SER A 244 -5.03 7.18 43.26
CA SER A 244 -3.61 7.49 43.49
C SER A 244 -3.02 8.16 42.26
N SER A 245 -2.49 9.36 42.51
CA SER A 245 -1.85 10.27 41.58
C SER A 245 -0.44 9.81 41.22
N ARG A 246 -0.11 9.77 39.94
CA ARG A 246 1.29 9.81 39.48
C ARG A 246 1.65 11.28 39.26
N PRO A 247 2.79 11.78 39.77
CA PRO A 247 3.16 13.19 39.59
C PRO A 247 3.51 13.47 38.12
N PRO A 248 3.29 14.70 37.63
CA PRO A 248 3.69 15.10 36.28
C PRO A 248 5.22 15.15 36.17
N PRO A 249 5.81 14.83 35.00
CA PRO A 249 7.24 15.03 34.77
C PRO A 249 7.60 16.53 34.73
N GLU A 250 8.82 16.86 35.16
CA GLU A 250 9.33 18.23 35.27
C GLU A 250 9.39 18.97 33.91
N PRO A 251 9.32 20.33 33.91
CA PRO A 251 9.34 21.12 32.68
C PRO A 251 10.67 21.03 31.92
N LEU A 252 10.56 20.79 30.61
CA LEU A 252 11.63 20.50 29.63
C LEU A 252 12.52 21.71 29.26
N ALA A 253 12.63 22.74 30.12
CA ALA A 253 13.46 23.92 29.85
C ALA A 253 14.94 23.75 30.23
N GLN A 254 15.31 22.65 30.92
CA GLN A 254 16.68 22.45 31.42
C GLN A 254 17.50 21.40 30.65
N VAL A 255 16.92 20.72 29.65
CA VAL A 255 17.61 19.63 28.93
C VAL A 255 18.10 20.04 27.54
N LEU A 256 17.55 21.11 26.96
CA LEU A 256 17.99 21.63 25.67
C LEU A 256 18.56 23.03 25.90
N GLY A 257 19.88 23.16 25.86
CA GLY A 257 20.53 24.48 25.78
C GLY A 257 19.98 25.26 24.58
N GLU A 258 19.91 26.58 24.71
CA GLU A 258 19.33 27.44 23.68
C GLU A 258 19.99 27.23 22.30
N PRO A 259 19.20 27.21 21.20
CA PRO A 259 19.74 26.99 19.86
C PRO A 259 20.70 28.12 19.49
N THR A 260 21.89 27.75 18.99
CA THR A 260 22.86 28.72 18.48
C THR A 260 22.34 29.40 17.21
N ALA A 261 22.70 30.67 17.01
CA ALA A 261 22.28 31.48 15.88
C ALA A 261 22.59 30.85 14.50
N GLU A 262 23.59 29.96 14.42
CA GLU A 262 23.92 29.18 13.21
C GLU A 262 22.81 28.19 12.82
N ALA A 263 22.20 27.49 13.79
CA ALA A 263 21.16 26.50 13.51
C ALA A 263 19.87 27.14 12.98
N ALA A 264 19.57 28.37 13.42
CA ALA A 264 18.44 29.14 12.93
C ALA A 264 18.67 29.67 11.50
N ALA A 265 19.90 30.07 11.17
CA ALA A 265 20.25 30.57 9.85
C ALA A 265 20.24 29.47 8.77
N GLU A 266 20.67 28.24 9.11
CA GLU A 266 20.63 27.11 8.18
C GLU A 266 19.21 26.66 7.82
N ALA A 267 18.26 26.78 8.77
CA ALA A 267 16.86 26.45 8.54
C ALA A 267 16.17 27.44 7.59
N GLN A 268 16.53 28.73 7.65
CA GLN A 268 16.00 29.77 6.75
C GLN A 268 16.61 29.71 5.34
N ALA A 269 17.86 29.28 5.20
CA ALA A 269 18.50 29.13 3.88
C ALA A 269 17.96 27.94 3.07
N LYS A 270 17.42 26.90 3.73
CA LYS A 270 16.87 25.71 3.07
C LYS A 270 15.42 25.85 2.61
N SER A 271 14.65 26.82 3.14
CA SER A 271 13.27 27.08 2.69
C SER A 271 13.16 28.02 1.48
N SER A 272 14.25 28.66 1.07
CA SER A 272 14.27 29.70 0.02
C SER A 272 14.87 29.25 -1.32
N ARG A 273 15.22 27.97 -1.50
CA ARG A 273 15.68 27.44 -2.79
C ARG A 273 14.51 27.03 -3.69
N PRO A 274 14.40 27.56 -4.92
CA PRO A 274 13.42 27.05 -5.89
C PRO A 274 13.81 25.63 -6.37
N PRO A 275 12.84 24.81 -6.79
CA PRO A 275 13.09 23.44 -7.23
C PRO A 275 14.00 23.43 -8.47
N ALA A 276 14.97 22.51 -8.49
CA ALA A 276 15.86 22.32 -9.62
C ALA A 276 15.06 21.85 -10.86
N ALA A 277 15.24 22.54 -11.99
CA ALA A 277 14.70 22.15 -13.28
C ALA A 277 15.30 20.80 -13.70
N GLY A 278 14.42 19.87 -14.10
CA GLY A 278 14.82 18.56 -14.64
C GLY A 278 15.51 18.66 -16.00
N PRO A 279 16.25 17.63 -16.42
CA PRO A 279 17.04 17.68 -17.64
C PRO A 279 16.16 17.70 -18.90
N ASP A 280 16.41 18.68 -19.76
CA ASP A 280 15.78 18.86 -21.06
C ASP A 280 15.92 17.62 -21.96
N ARG A 281 14.79 17.18 -22.50
CA ARG A 281 14.74 16.24 -23.63
C ARG A 281 15.19 16.99 -24.89
N ALA A 282 16.33 16.60 -25.44
CA ALA A 282 16.75 16.99 -26.79
C ALA A 282 15.75 16.44 -27.82
N ALA A 283 14.86 17.31 -28.30
CA ALA A 283 14.07 17.08 -29.50
C ALA A 283 14.90 17.50 -30.71
N GLY A 284 15.16 16.55 -31.61
CA GLY A 284 15.63 16.83 -32.96
C GLY A 284 14.55 17.57 -33.76
N GLY A 285 14.99 18.50 -34.59
CA GLY A 285 14.12 19.18 -35.53
C GLY A 285 14.85 20.22 -36.37
N GLY A 286 14.88 19.99 -37.68
CA GLY A 286 14.69 21.07 -38.64
C GLY A 286 15.91 21.84 -39.10
N SER A 287 16.56 21.30 -40.14
CA SER A 287 17.36 22.06 -41.09
C SER A 287 16.50 23.13 -41.79
N GLN A 288 16.87 24.41 -41.66
CA GLN A 288 16.64 25.43 -42.68
C GLN A 288 17.73 26.49 -42.65
N GLY A 289 18.27 26.79 -43.84
CA GLY A 289 18.92 28.06 -44.13
C GLY A 289 20.41 28.01 -44.44
N SER A 290 20.78 27.89 -45.71
CA SER A 290 21.63 28.91 -46.33
C SER A 290 21.49 28.90 -47.86
N GLN A 291 21.58 30.11 -48.38
CA GLN A 291 21.32 30.54 -49.75
C GLN A 291 22.49 30.20 -50.68
N GLY A 292 22.23 30.16 -51.99
CA GLY A 292 23.18 30.74 -52.96
C GLY A 292 23.42 29.97 -54.27
N SER A 293 23.29 30.72 -55.36
CA SER A 293 23.83 30.51 -56.73
C SER A 293 23.05 29.51 -57.62
N GLN A 294 22.31 29.97 -58.64
CA GLN A 294 22.70 30.48 -59.98
C GLN A 294 22.68 29.39 -61.06
N GLY A 295 22.03 29.73 -62.18
CA GLY A 295 22.10 29.05 -63.48
C GLY A 295 21.27 27.77 -63.60
N SER A 296 20.76 27.34 -64.75
CA SER A 296 20.50 27.92 -66.07
C SER A 296 19.88 26.78 -66.88
N GLN A 297 18.94 27.10 -67.78
CA GLN A 297 18.41 26.23 -68.85
C GLN A 297 17.54 25.06 -68.34
N GLY A 298 16.41 24.67 -68.91
CA GLY A 298 15.92 24.79 -70.28
C GLY A 298 15.54 23.37 -70.75
N SER A 299 14.35 23.25 -71.36
CA SER A 299 13.86 22.12 -72.17
C SER A 299 12.84 21.15 -71.56
N ALA A 300 11.61 21.46 -71.93
CA ALA A 300 10.47 20.63 -72.33
C ALA A 300 10.64 19.14 -72.73
N ARG A 301 9.46 18.48 -72.72
CA ARG A 301 9.04 17.20 -73.35
C ARG A 301 9.48 15.96 -72.56
N GLY A 302 8.68 14.94 -72.30
CA GLY A 302 7.47 14.43 -72.96
C GLY A 302 7.67 12.92 -73.14
N SER A 303 6.58 12.16 -72.97
CA SER A 303 6.37 10.76 -73.39
C SER A 303 6.79 9.62 -72.44
N ASP A 304 5.81 8.73 -72.28
CA ASP A 304 5.78 7.31 -71.89
C ASP A 304 6.05 6.88 -70.43
#